data_AF-A0A3L7WKK4-F1
#
_entry.id   AF-A0A3L7WKK4-F1
#
_cell.length_a   1.000
_cell.length_b   1.000
_cell.length_c   1.000
_cell.angle_alpha   90.00
_cell.angle_beta   90.00
_cell.angle_gamma   90.00
#
_symmetry.space_group_name_H-M   'P 1'
#
loop_
_entity.id
_entity.type
_entity.pdbx_description
1 polymer ?
#
loop_
_entity_poly.entity_id
_entity_poly.type
_entity_poly.pdbx_seq_one_letter_code
_entity_poly.pdbx_strand_id
1 'polypeptide(L)'
;MRYHRVRLHDIDDPQYRAYIAALMATKANHKAIRPATHRSLFGSEAEDVVRGWLTQFHPLSDNRYVEYDERTGTQLIRKYRELDAVQYPDATHIHVYEVKASGQLRSITRGLRQLNETRTILKRIIPHVACTLILVDTGIITAAEVAALMATADAPINPPGTLADYQRDHPEVPFYAHDQYRPRLDEATAVVTMAIADIVHLAGAGADALHLDWSDELDDPRDDDEEPPITPGYTSHDADEGAQDDSPFAAA
;
A
#
# COMPACT_ATOMS: atom_id res chain seq x y z
N MET A 1 10.58 22.21 4.33
CA MET A 1 10.70 21.00 3.49
C MET A 1 10.53 19.78 4.40
N ARG A 2 9.58 18.87 4.12
CA ARG A 2 9.21 17.76 5.04
C ARG A 2 10.11 16.52 4.89
N TYR A 3 10.52 16.21 3.67
CA TYR A 3 11.31 15.01 3.34
C TYR A 3 12.72 15.37 2.90
N HIS A 4 13.70 14.57 3.34
CA HIS A 4 15.12 14.78 3.12
C HIS A 4 15.81 13.44 2.76
N ARG A 5 17.02 13.51 2.19
CA ARG A 5 17.88 12.35 1.89
C ARG A 5 17.12 11.16 1.25
N VAL A 6 16.30 11.46 0.25
CA VAL A 6 15.50 10.45 -0.43
C VAL A 6 16.39 9.58 -1.32
N ARG A 7 16.21 8.26 -1.27
CA ARG A 7 16.91 7.29 -2.10
C ARG A 7 15.96 6.15 -2.47
N LEU A 8 16.14 5.62 -3.68
CA LEU A 8 15.53 4.37 -4.13
C LEU A 8 16.61 3.29 -4.20
N HIS A 9 16.26 2.09 -3.77
CA HIS A 9 17.15 0.94 -3.79
C HIS A 9 16.35 -0.36 -3.89
N ASP A 10 17.05 -1.46 -4.12
CA ASP A 10 16.50 -2.82 -4.12
C ASP A 10 16.51 -3.44 -2.71
N ILE A 11 16.05 -4.68 -2.61
CA ILE A 11 15.98 -5.44 -1.36
C ILE A 11 17.37 -5.78 -0.80
N ASP A 12 18.41 -5.80 -1.65
CA ASP A 12 19.76 -6.23 -1.30
C ASP A 12 20.61 -5.11 -0.70
N ASP A 13 20.07 -3.88 -0.64
CA ASP A 13 20.74 -2.74 -0.05
C ASP A 13 21.25 -3.03 1.39
N PRO A 14 22.56 -2.86 1.65
CA PRO A 14 23.14 -3.22 2.95
C PRO A 14 22.53 -2.45 4.13
N GLN A 15 22.14 -1.19 3.94
CA GLN A 15 21.56 -0.38 5.02
C GLN A 15 20.13 -0.84 5.33
N TYR A 16 19.34 -1.10 4.29
CA TYR A 16 18.00 -1.66 4.45
C TYR A 16 18.03 -3.04 5.12
N ARG A 17 18.92 -3.94 4.69
CA ARG A 17 19.06 -5.27 5.29
C ARG A 17 19.46 -5.20 6.76
N ALA A 18 20.37 -4.30 7.13
CA ALA A 18 20.76 -4.09 8.51
C ALA A 18 19.57 -3.57 9.36
N TYR A 19 18.77 -2.65 8.81
CA TYR A 19 17.56 -2.14 9.45
C TYR A 19 16.51 -3.24 9.66
N ILE A 20 16.22 -4.05 8.65
CA ILE A 20 15.27 -5.17 8.77
C ILE A 20 15.77 -6.20 9.79
N ALA A 21 17.05 -6.53 9.79
CA ALA A 21 17.64 -7.45 10.77
C ALA A 21 17.48 -6.93 12.21
N ALA A 22 17.71 -5.64 12.44
CA ALA A 22 17.48 -5.01 13.74
C ALA A 22 16.00 -5.04 14.15
N LEU A 23 15.09 -4.79 13.21
CA LEU A 23 13.64 -4.85 13.44
C LEU A 23 13.16 -6.28 13.76
N MET A 24 13.72 -7.29 13.10
CA MET A 24 13.39 -8.69 13.39
C MET A 24 13.90 -9.12 14.77
N ALA A 25 15.09 -8.66 15.17
CA ALA A 25 15.65 -8.93 16.49
C ALA A 25 14.78 -8.38 17.62
N THR A 26 14.16 -7.20 17.45
CA THR A 26 13.25 -6.63 18.45
C THR A 26 11.90 -7.36 18.48
N LYS A 27 11.36 -7.77 17.33
CA LYS A 27 10.07 -8.49 17.22
C LYS A 27 10.12 -9.93 17.76
N ALA A 28 11.22 -10.64 17.57
CA ALA A 28 11.40 -12.01 18.05
C ALA A 28 11.21 -12.14 19.58
N ASN A 29 11.40 -11.04 20.32
CA ASN A 29 11.29 -11.00 21.77
C ASN A 29 9.85 -10.82 22.28
N HIS A 30 8.84 -10.51 21.43
CA HIS A 30 7.57 -9.95 21.93
C HIS A 30 6.23 -10.49 21.37
N LYS A 31 6.14 -11.52 20.52
CA LYS A 31 4.79 -12.02 20.13
C LYS A 31 4.73 -13.47 19.63
N ALA A 32 3.66 -14.19 20.01
CA ALA A 32 3.21 -15.37 19.29
C ALA A 32 2.73 -14.95 17.89
N ILE A 33 3.40 -15.41 16.85
CA ILE A 33 3.05 -15.14 15.44
C ILE A 33 1.79 -15.97 15.12
N ARG A 34 0.66 -15.29 14.88
CA ARG A 34 -0.55 -15.95 14.37
C ARG A 34 -0.40 -16.19 12.85
N PRO A 35 -1.03 -17.24 12.29
CA PRO A 35 -1.07 -17.47 10.85
C PRO A 35 -1.72 -16.29 10.09
N ALA A 36 -1.31 -16.08 8.85
CA ALA A 36 -1.94 -15.10 7.96
C ALA A 36 -3.39 -15.52 7.62
N THR A 37 -4.29 -14.55 7.50
CA THR A 37 -5.67 -14.76 7.04
C THR A 37 -5.70 -15.00 5.53
N HIS A 38 -6.72 -15.70 5.04
CA HIS A 38 -6.90 -15.91 3.59
C HIS A 38 -7.01 -14.59 2.85
N ARG A 39 -7.68 -13.59 3.43
CA ARG A 39 -7.75 -12.25 2.85
C ARG A 39 -6.37 -11.57 2.72
N SER A 40 -5.51 -11.74 3.71
CA SER A 40 -4.13 -11.22 3.65
C SER A 40 -3.29 -11.97 2.62
N LEU A 41 -3.46 -13.28 2.50
CA LEU A 41 -2.77 -14.10 1.50
C LEU A 41 -3.20 -13.68 0.08
N PHE A 42 -4.50 -13.53 -0.14
CA PHE A 42 -5.03 -13.06 -1.42
C PHE A 42 -4.51 -11.67 -1.79
N GLY A 43 -4.33 -10.77 -0.82
CA GLY A 43 -3.74 -9.45 -1.06
C GLY A 43 -2.38 -9.55 -1.74
N SER A 44 -1.49 -10.40 -1.21
CA SER A 44 -0.16 -10.64 -1.79
C SER A 44 -0.23 -11.38 -3.13
N GLU A 45 -1.11 -12.37 -3.27
CA GLU A 45 -1.28 -13.10 -4.52
C GLU A 45 -1.82 -12.21 -5.65
N ALA A 46 -2.77 -11.34 -5.33
CA ALA A 46 -3.30 -10.35 -6.26
C ALA A 46 -2.22 -9.36 -6.69
N GLU A 47 -1.36 -8.92 -5.77
CA GLU A 47 -0.18 -8.10 -6.12
C GLU A 47 0.72 -8.82 -7.12
N ASP A 48 1.06 -10.08 -6.90
CA ASP A 48 1.92 -10.86 -7.80
C ASP A 48 1.30 -11.03 -9.19
N VAL A 49 0.00 -11.34 -9.27
CA VAL A 49 -0.74 -11.43 -10.54
C VAL A 49 -0.74 -10.08 -11.27
N VAL A 50 -1.00 -9.00 -10.54
CA VAL A 50 -1.00 -7.64 -11.08
C VAL A 50 0.39 -7.24 -11.57
N ARG A 51 1.45 -7.56 -10.83
CA ARG A 51 2.84 -7.35 -11.26
C ARG A 51 3.11 -8.08 -12.57
N GLY A 52 2.70 -9.35 -12.68
CA GLY A 52 2.77 -10.12 -13.91
C GLY A 52 2.05 -9.44 -15.08
N TRP A 53 0.83 -8.96 -14.87
CA TRP A 53 0.08 -8.19 -15.86
C TRP A 53 0.80 -6.90 -16.28
N LEU A 54 1.34 -6.13 -15.33
CA LEU A 54 2.07 -4.89 -15.60
C LEU A 54 3.32 -5.12 -16.47
N THR A 55 3.99 -6.28 -16.35
CA THR A 55 5.16 -6.58 -17.18
C THR A 55 4.86 -6.66 -18.68
N GLN A 56 3.59 -6.81 -19.07
CA GLN A 56 3.16 -6.80 -20.47
C GLN A 56 3.30 -5.42 -21.12
N PHE A 57 3.31 -4.36 -20.33
CA PHE A 57 3.54 -3.00 -20.83
C PHE A 57 5.04 -2.69 -20.82
N HIS A 58 5.71 -2.92 -19.68
CA HIS A 58 7.12 -2.59 -19.48
C HIS A 58 7.77 -3.46 -18.38
N PRO A 59 9.09 -3.69 -18.43
CA PRO A 59 9.81 -4.32 -17.33
C PRO A 59 9.65 -3.54 -16.02
N LEU A 60 9.33 -4.26 -14.94
CA LEU A 60 9.31 -3.71 -13.58
C LEU A 60 10.72 -3.70 -13.00
N SER A 61 10.97 -2.75 -12.09
CA SER A 61 12.25 -2.61 -11.40
C SER A 61 12.16 -3.15 -9.98
N ASP A 62 13.26 -3.77 -9.54
CA ASP A 62 13.46 -4.18 -8.16
C ASP A 62 13.85 -3.02 -7.24
N ASN A 63 14.20 -1.85 -7.80
CA ASN A 63 14.45 -0.61 -7.06
C ASN A 63 13.13 0.00 -6.54
N ARG A 64 12.45 -0.74 -5.67
CA ARG A 64 11.11 -0.46 -5.17
C ARG A 64 11.07 -0.08 -3.69
N TYR A 65 12.23 0.04 -3.04
CA TYR A 65 12.33 0.46 -1.65
C TYR A 65 12.76 1.92 -1.56
N VAL A 66 11.88 2.74 -0.99
CA VAL A 66 12.10 4.17 -0.76
C VAL A 66 12.64 4.38 0.64
N GLU A 67 13.83 4.93 0.72
CA GLU A 67 14.45 5.41 1.94
C GLU A 67 14.34 6.94 2.00
N TYR A 68 13.92 7.50 3.14
CA TYR A 68 13.86 8.95 3.32
C TYR A 68 13.95 9.38 4.79
N ASP A 69 14.48 10.56 5.02
CA ASP A 69 14.40 11.25 6.32
C ASP A 69 13.13 12.13 6.35
N GLU A 70 12.23 11.87 7.28
CA GLU A 70 11.08 12.72 7.55
C GLU A 70 11.35 13.65 8.73
N ARG A 71 11.05 14.94 8.55
CA ARG A 71 11.20 15.93 9.62
C ARG A 71 9.96 15.97 10.52
N THR A 72 10.17 15.68 11.80
CA THR A 72 9.17 15.76 12.86
C THR A 72 9.69 16.71 13.95
N GLY A 73 9.13 17.92 14.02
CA GLY A 73 9.66 18.98 14.88
C GLY A 73 11.09 19.36 14.47
N THR A 74 12.05 19.22 15.40
CA THR A 74 13.47 19.47 15.18
C THR A 74 14.25 18.22 14.74
N GLN A 75 13.63 17.05 14.80
CA GLN A 75 14.29 15.77 14.52
C GLN A 75 14.07 15.33 13.06
N LEU A 76 15.03 14.55 12.55
CA LEU A 76 14.91 13.81 11.30
C LEU A 76 14.85 12.32 11.63
N ILE A 77 13.80 11.67 11.15
CA ILE A 77 13.54 10.25 11.36
C ILE A 77 13.70 9.54 10.03
N ARG A 78 14.61 8.55 9.98
CA ARG A 78 14.76 7.66 8.83
C ARG A 78 13.56 6.74 8.71
N LYS A 79 12.98 6.66 7.52
CA LYS A 79 11.82 5.85 7.16
C LYS A 79 12.12 5.04 5.91
N TYR A 80 11.49 3.86 5.86
CA TYR A 80 11.53 2.95 4.72
C TYR A 80 10.10 2.65 4.27
N ARG A 81 9.87 2.61 2.96
CA ARG A 81 8.60 2.22 2.33
C ARG A 81 8.90 1.29 1.16
N GLU A 82 8.22 0.15 1.11
CA GLU A 82 8.18 -0.69 -0.08
C GLU A 82 7.07 -0.20 -1.00
N LEU A 83 7.34 -0.22 -2.31
CA LEU A 83 6.38 0.08 -3.36
C LEU A 83 6.01 -1.23 -4.04
N ASP A 84 4.72 -1.46 -4.25
CA ASP A 84 4.22 -2.73 -4.79
C ASP A 84 4.79 -3.00 -6.18
N ALA A 85 4.79 -1.99 -7.06
CA ALA A 85 5.50 -2.04 -8.34
C ALA A 85 6.04 -0.68 -8.79
N VAL A 86 7.17 -0.75 -9.49
CA VAL A 86 7.88 0.42 -10.04
C VAL A 86 8.30 0.16 -11.46
N GLN A 87 8.05 1.13 -12.33
CA GLN A 87 8.58 1.17 -13.68
C GLN A 87 9.48 2.41 -13.85
N TYR A 88 10.61 2.24 -14.52
CA TYR A 88 11.45 3.32 -15.03
C TYR A 88 11.37 3.36 -16.55
N PRO A 89 10.48 4.20 -17.13
CA PRO A 89 10.46 4.41 -18.57
C PRO A 89 11.78 5.00 -19.08
N ASP A 90 12.38 5.91 -18.30
CA ASP A 90 13.68 6.52 -18.56
C ASP A 90 14.30 7.06 -17.25
N ALA A 91 15.39 7.83 -17.35
CA ALA A 91 16.12 8.35 -16.19
C ALA A 91 15.44 9.52 -15.45
N THR A 92 14.43 10.16 -16.06
CA THR A 92 13.72 11.31 -15.48
C THR A 92 12.26 11.02 -15.13
N HIS A 93 11.75 9.85 -15.51
CA HIS A 93 10.41 9.37 -15.23
C HIS A 93 10.42 8.12 -14.34
N ILE A 94 9.44 8.07 -13.45
CA ILE A 94 9.09 6.87 -12.70
C ILE A 94 7.58 6.73 -12.64
N HIS A 95 7.09 5.51 -12.81
CA HIS A 95 5.69 5.17 -12.60
C HIS A 95 5.61 4.20 -11.41
N VAL A 96 4.88 4.62 -10.38
CA VAL A 96 4.64 3.81 -9.19
C VAL A 96 3.24 3.25 -9.21
N TYR A 97 3.11 1.97 -8.88
CA TYR A 97 1.85 1.27 -8.76
C TYR A 97 1.66 0.83 -7.31
N GLU A 98 0.46 1.06 -6.79
CA GLU A 98 -0.01 0.53 -5.50
C GLU A 98 -1.17 -0.41 -5.80
N VAL A 99 -1.18 -1.62 -5.24
CA VAL A 99 -2.24 -2.61 -5.39
C VAL A 99 -3.04 -2.69 -4.09
N LYS A 100 -4.37 -2.66 -4.21
CA LYS A 100 -5.28 -2.83 -3.08
C LYS A 100 -6.39 -3.81 -3.43
N ALA A 101 -6.44 -4.95 -2.75
CA ALA A 101 -7.58 -5.85 -2.76
C ALA A 101 -8.56 -5.45 -1.66
N SER A 102 -9.72 -4.90 -2.02
CA SER A 102 -10.69 -4.42 -1.03
C SER A 102 -12.12 -4.37 -1.56
N GLY A 103 -13.08 -4.64 -0.67
CA GLY A 103 -14.51 -4.42 -0.90
C GLY A 103 -15.00 -3.10 -0.31
N GLN A 104 -14.10 -2.23 0.15
CA GLN A 104 -14.45 -0.99 0.85
C GLN A 104 -13.99 0.24 0.09
N LEU A 105 -14.91 1.17 -0.15
CA LEU A 105 -14.62 2.41 -0.87
C LEU A 105 -13.52 3.27 -0.23
N ARG A 106 -13.41 3.22 1.12
CA ARG A 106 -12.38 3.95 1.88
C ARG A 106 -10.94 3.54 1.50
N SER A 107 -10.75 2.35 0.94
CA SER A 107 -9.44 1.87 0.46
C SER A 107 -8.90 2.74 -0.68
N ILE A 108 -9.78 3.26 -1.55
CA ILE A 108 -9.41 4.14 -2.67
C ILE A 108 -8.82 5.43 -2.15
N THR A 109 -9.53 6.12 -1.25
CA THR A 109 -9.05 7.37 -0.64
C THR A 109 -7.73 7.16 0.11
N ARG A 110 -7.60 6.04 0.83
CA ARG A 110 -6.36 5.70 1.55
C ARG A 110 -5.19 5.45 0.59
N GLY A 111 -5.41 4.65 -0.45
CA GLY A 111 -4.42 4.34 -1.48
C GLY A 111 -3.97 5.59 -2.25
N LEU A 112 -4.91 6.44 -2.68
CA LEU A 112 -4.58 7.70 -3.34
C LEU A 112 -3.79 8.65 -2.45
N ARG A 113 -4.09 8.71 -1.15
CA ARG A 113 -3.30 9.49 -0.18
C ARG A 113 -1.87 8.94 -0.06
N GLN A 114 -1.71 7.62 0.04
CA GLN A 114 -0.40 6.97 0.11
C GLN A 114 0.42 7.23 -1.18
N LEU A 115 -0.21 7.13 -2.35
CA LEU A 115 0.43 7.45 -3.63
C LEU A 115 0.81 8.92 -3.74
N ASN A 116 -0.04 9.85 -3.31
CA ASN A 116 0.29 11.27 -3.31
C ASN A 116 1.48 11.60 -2.38
N GLU A 117 1.56 10.94 -1.22
CA GLU A 117 2.70 11.05 -0.33
C GLU A 117 3.98 10.50 -0.98
N THR A 118 3.91 9.30 -1.55
CA THR A 118 5.00 8.66 -2.30
C THR A 118 5.49 9.55 -3.45
N ARG A 119 4.55 10.10 -4.23
CA ARG A 119 4.84 11.05 -5.31
C ARG A 119 5.59 12.28 -4.79
N THR A 120 5.20 12.81 -3.64
CA THR A 120 5.87 13.98 -3.03
C THR A 120 7.29 13.65 -2.58
N ILE A 121 7.52 12.45 -2.07
CA ILE A 121 8.85 11.95 -1.66
C ILE A 121 9.73 11.77 -2.89
N LEU A 122 9.24 11.06 -3.91
CA LEU A 122 10.03 10.71 -5.10
C LEU A 122 10.37 11.92 -5.97
N LYS A 123 9.51 12.94 -6.01
CA LYS A 123 9.80 14.23 -6.68
C LYS A 123 11.03 14.96 -6.15
N ARG A 124 11.60 14.51 -5.02
CA ARG A 124 12.88 15.02 -4.51
C ARG A 124 14.08 14.56 -5.34
N ILE A 125 13.96 13.45 -6.05
CA ILE A 125 15.06 12.82 -6.79
C ILE A 125 14.71 12.52 -8.25
N ILE A 126 13.42 12.42 -8.61
CA ILE A 126 12.96 12.14 -9.97
C ILE A 126 11.98 13.25 -10.41
N PRO A 127 12.22 13.98 -11.51
CA PRO A 127 11.39 15.11 -11.91
C PRO A 127 9.93 14.74 -12.21
N HIS A 128 9.71 13.61 -12.87
CA HIS A 128 8.39 13.18 -13.34
C HIS A 128 7.98 11.89 -12.65
N VAL A 129 6.94 11.98 -11.83
CA VAL A 129 6.42 10.85 -11.05
C VAL A 129 4.94 10.69 -11.36
N ALA A 130 4.62 9.60 -12.05
CA ALA A 130 3.28 9.10 -12.31
C ALA A 130 2.92 8.04 -11.26
N CYS A 131 1.63 7.97 -10.90
CA CYS A 131 1.14 7.05 -9.89
C CYS A 131 -0.14 6.37 -10.37
N THR A 132 -0.31 5.09 -10.08
CA THR A 132 -1.56 4.38 -10.37
C THR A 132 -1.93 3.49 -9.20
N LEU A 133 -3.16 3.67 -8.69
CA LEU A 133 -3.77 2.73 -7.76
C LEU A 133 -4.45 1.64 -8.58
N ILE A 134 -4.12 0.39 -8.33
CA ILE A 134 -4.78 -0.78 -8.90
C ILE A 134 -5.69 -1.34 -7.81
N LEU A 135 -6.98 -1.06 -7.95
CA LEU A 135 -8.02 -1.57 -7.07
C LEU A 135 -8.50 -2.92 -7.59
N VAL A 136 -8.17 -3.99 -6.86
CA VAL A 136 -8.81 -5.29 -7.00
C VAL A 136 -10.08 -5.25 -6.17
N ASP A 137 -11.22 -5.08 -6.84
CA ASP A 137 -12.52 -4.99 -6.21
C ASP A 137 -12.97 -6.36 -5.72
N THR A 138 -13.02 -6.51 -4.38
CA THR A 138 -13.45 -7.74 -3.72
C THR A 138 -14.89 -7.68 -3.23
N GLY A 139 -15.72 -6.77 -3.76
CA GLY A 139 -17.14 -6.66 -3.44
C GLY A 139 -17.57 -5.30 -2.90
N ILE A 140 -17.08 -4.20 -3.49
CA ILE A 140 -17.65 -2.86 -3.24
C ILE A 140 -19.11 -2.88 -3.68
N ILE A 141 -19.99 -2.46 -2.77
CA ILE A 141 -21.43 -2.48 -2.99
C ILE A 141 -21.83 -1.68 -4.25
N THR A 142 -22.68 -2.28 -5.08
CA THR A 142 -23.23 -1.69 -6.29
C THR A 142 -24.48 -0.86 -6.00
N ALA A 143 -24.86 0.03 -6.92
CA ALA A 143 -26.07 0.85 -6.75
C ALA A 143 -27.36 0.01 -6.58
N ALA A 144 -27.44 -1.15 -7.23
CA ALA A 144 -28.56 -2.07 -7.11
C ALA A 144 -28.62 -2.71 -5.71
N GLU A 145 -27.47 -3.11 -5.18
CA GLU A 145 -27.37 -3.66 -3.82
C GLU A 145 -27.63 -2.60 -2.76
N VAL A 146 -27.18 -1.36 -2.96
CA VAL A 146 -27.56 -0.22 -2.12
C VAL A 146 -29.08 -0.03 -2.13
N ALA A 147 -29.72 -0.02 -3.29
CA ALA A 147 -31.17 0.13 -3.39
C ALA A 147 -31.91 -1.01 -2.67
N ALA A 148 -31.43 -2.25 -2.78
CA ALA A 148 -31.98 -3.39 -2.08
C ALA A 148 -31.80 -3.29 -0.56
N LEU A 149 -30.61 -2.90 -0.09
CA LEU A 149 -30.31 -2.67 1.32
C LEU A 149 -31.20 -1.58 1.93
N MET A 150 -31.36 -0.47 1.23
CA MET A 150 -32.17 0.67 1.68
C MET A 150 -33.68 0.38 1.69
N ALA A 151 -34.13 -0.70 1.05
CA ALA A 151 -35.53 -1.15 1.08
C ALA A 151 -35.84 -2.05 2.30
N THR A 152 -34.84 -2.44 3.09
CA THR A 152 -35.03 -3.28 4.29
C THR A 152 -35.50 -2.46 5.49
N ALA A 153 -36.13 -3.13 6.47
CA ALA A 153 -36.60 -2.47 7.69
C ALA A 153 -35.45 -1.93 8.56
N ASP A 154 -34.27 -2.56 8.48
CA ASP A 154 -33.07 -2.23 9.25
C ASP A 154 -32.06 -1.40 8.42
N ALA A 155 -32.54 -0.67 7.41
CA ALA A 155 -31.69 0.13 6.54
C ALA A 155 -30.86 1.18 7.32
N PRO A 156 -29.59 1.40 6.96
CA PRO A 156 -28.78 2.45 7.56
C PRO A 156 -29.37 3.84 7.24
N ILE A 157 -29.11 4.82 8.12
CA ILE A 157 -29.62 6.20 7.96
C ILE A 157 -29.13 6.82 6.64
N ASN A 158 -27.86 6.60 6.30
CA ASN A 158 -27.25 7.07 5.07
C ASN A 158 -26.94 5.87 4.18
N PRO A 159 -27.22 5.95 2.87
CA PRO A 159 -26.85 4.89 1.93
C PRO A 159 -25.32 4.74 1.91
N PRO A 160 -24.79 3.51 1.93
CA PRO A 160 -23.36 3.31 1.71
C PRO A 160 -22.96 3.78 0.31
N GLY A 161 -21.75 4.32 0.19
CA GLY A 161 -21.24 4.84 -1.08
C GLY A 161 -20.79 3.72 -2.02
N THR A 162 -21.04 3.91 -3.32
CA THR A 162 -20.61 2.99 -4.39
C THR A 162 -19.35 3.51 -5.09
N LEU A 163 -18.70 2.65 -5.88
CA LEU A 163 -17.60 3.07 -6.76
C LEU A 163 -18.02 4.17 -7.75
N ALA A 164 -19.25 4.08 -8.28
CA ALA A 164 -19.80 5.08 -9.20
C ALA A 164 -20.02 6.43 -8.52
N ASP A 165 -20.45 6.43 -7.25
CA ASP A 165 -20.55 7.66 -6.47
C ASP A 165 -19.17 8.31 -6.28
N TYR A 166 -18.15 7.51 -5.96
CA TYR A 166 -16.79 8.02 -5.81
C TYR A 166 -16.24 8.64 -7.09
N GLN A 167 -16.43 7.96 -8.23
CA GLN A 167 -15.99 8.48 -9.54
C GLN A 167 -16.68 9.80 -9.89
N ARG A 168 -17.98 9.92 -9.58
CA ARG A 168 -18.74 11.15 -9.78
C ARG A 168 -18.22 12.29 -8.89
N ASP A 169 -17.87 11.97 -7.65
CA ASP A 169 -17.42 12.95 -6.66
C ASP A 169 -15.94 13.35 -6.86
N HIS A 170 -15.17 12.56 -7.60
CA HIS A 170 -13.74 12.78 -7.91
C HIS A 170 -13.43 12.78 -9.43
N PRO A 171 -14.03 13.70 -10.22
CA PRO A 171 -13.84 13.74 -11.67
C PRO A 171 -12.40 14.09 -12.09
N GLU A 172 -11.58 14.62 -11.18
CA GLU A 172 -10.17 14.91 -11.40
C GLU A 172 -9.27 13.67 -11.43
N VAL A 173 -9.75 12.53 -10.92
CA VAL A 173 -9.00 11.27 -10.90
C VAL A 173 -9.52 10.39 -12.03
N PRO A 174 -8.73 10.09 -13.07
CA PRO A 174 -9.16 9.19 -14.13
C PRO A 174 -9.28 7.76 -13.61
N PHE A 175 -10.37 7.09 -14.01
CA PHE A 175 -10.63 5.68 -13.74
C PHE A 175 -10.59 4.88 -15.04
N TYR A 176 -9.96 3.72 -15.00
CA TYR A 176 -9.87 2.80 -16.12
C TYR A 176 -10.26 1.40 -15.70
N ALA A 177 -11.02 0.71 -16.54
CA ALA A 177 -11.02 -0.75 -16.50
C ALA A 177 -9.65 -1.28 -16.96
N HIS A 178 -9.23 -2.43 -16.45
CA HIS A 178 -7.89 -2.97 -16.69
C HIS A 178 -7.58 -3.22 -18.18
N ASP A 179 -8.57 -3.64 -18.96
CA ASP A 179 -8.47 -3.91 -20.40
C ASP A 179 -8.31 -2.62 -21.23
N GLN A 180 -8.87 -1.52 -20.73
CA GLN A 180 -8.79 -0.17 -21.30
C GLN A 180 -7.56 0.61 -20.84
N TYR A 181 -6.92 0.18 -19.75
CA TYR A 181 -5.79 0.89 -19.18
C TYR A 181 -4.56 0.82 -20.07
N ARG A 182 -3.89 1.96 -20.23
CA ARG A 182 -2.55 2.07 -20.80
C ARG A 182 -1.74 2.98 -19.90
N PRO A 183 -0.52 2.59 -19.45
CA PRO A 183 0.30 3.45 -18.61
C PRO A 183 0.59 4.80 -19.28
N ARG A 184 0.41 5.88 -18.51
CA ARG A 184 0.57 7.26 -18.96
C ARG A 184 1.47 8.03 -18.00
N LEU A 185 2.54 8.60 -18.54
CA LEU A 185 3.56 9.31 -17.74
C LEU A 185 3.20 10.78 -17.50
N ASP A 186 2.28 11.32 -18.30
CA ASP A 186 1.73 12.67 -18.13
C ASP A 186 0.66 12.72 -17.04
N GLU A 187 0.13 11.57 -16.62
CA GLU A 187 -0.86 11.46 -15.57
C GLU A 187 -0.23 11.50 -14.19
N ALA A 188 -0.72 12.44 -13.38
CA ALA A 188 -0.31 12.60 -12.01
C ALA A 188 -0.61 11.36 -11.16
N THR A 189 -1.87 10.94 -11.20
CA THR A 189 -2.43 9.84 -10.43
C THR A 189 -3.65 9.31 -11.19
N ALA A 190 -3.79 7.99 -11.30
CA ALA A 190 -4.94 7.31 -11.90
C ALA A 190 -5.40 6.13 -11.03
N VAL A 191 -6.62 5.64 -11.26
CA VAL A 191 -7.14 4.41 -10.67
C VAL A 191 -7.47 3.41 -11.77
N VAL A 192 -7.00 2.17 -11.62
CA VAL A 192 -7.39 1.03 -12.44
C VAL A 192 -8.21 0.09 -11.59
N THR A 193 -9.36 -0.35 -12.10
CA THR A 193 -10.26 -1.26 -11.40
C THR A 193 -10.21 -2.64 -12.05
N MET A 194 -10.09 -3.67 -11.21
CA MET A 194 -10.06 -5.07 -11.59
C MET A 194 -11.07 -5.84 -10.76
N ALA A 195 -11.95 -6.61 -11.38
CA ALA A 195 -12.78 -7.56 -10.65
C ALA A 195 -11.95 -8.78 -10.24
N ILE A 196 -12.39 -9.53 -9.22
CA ILE A 196 -11.79 -10.84 -8.87
C ILE A 196 -11.72 -11.75 -10.10
N ALA A 197 -12.75 -11.75 -10.95
CA ALA A 197 -12.77 -12.54 -12.17
C ALA A 197 -11.61 -12.18 -13.13
N ASP A 198 -11.19 -10.91 -13.17
CA ASP A 198 -10.06 -10.46 -13.98
C ASP A 198 -8.74 -11.00 -13.41
N ILE A 199 -8.58 -10.98 -12.08
CA ILE A 199 -7.40 -11.54 -11.40
C ILE A 199 -7.31 -13.04 -11.62
N VAL A 200 -8.42 -13.77 -11.47
CA VAL A 200 -8.49 -15.21 -11.76
C VAL A 200 -8.12 -15.49 -13.21
N HIS A 201 -8.64 -14.69 -14.15
CA HIS A 201 -8.31 -14.83 -15.56
C HIS A 201 -6.81 -14.60 -15.82
N LEU A 202 -6.22 -13.58 -15.22
CA LEU A 202 -4.80 -13.24 -15.38
C LEU A 202 -3.86 -14.24 -14.71
N ALA A 203 -4.27 -14.84 -13.59
CA ALA A 203 -3.51 -15.90 -12.92
C ALA A 203 -3.39 -17.17 -13.78
N GLY A 204 -4.36 -17.40 -14.70
CA GLY A 204 -4.34 -18.52 -15.63
C GLY A 204 -4.27 -19.85 -14.90
N ALA A 205 -3.22 -20.65 -15.18
CA ALA A 205 -3.01 -21.94 -14.52
C ALA A 205 -2.75 -21.83 -12.99
N GLY A 206 -2.42 -20.64 -12.49
CA GLY A 206 -2.24 -20.36 -11.06
C GLY A 206 -3.53 -20.00 -10.33
N ALA A 207 -4.68 -19.94 -11.01
CA ALA A 207 -5.96 -19.52 -10.42
C ALA A 207 -6.38 -20.39 -9.23
N ASP A 208 -6.14 -21.71 -9.29
CA ASP A 208 -6.50 -22.66 -8.22
C ASP A 208 -5.67 -22.47 -6.94
N ALA A 209 -4.58 -21.71 -7.00
CA ALA A 209 -3.75 -21.38 -5.84
C ALA A 209 -4.22 -20.11 -5.11
N LEU A 210 -5.18 -19.35 -5.66
CA LEU A 210 -5.65 -18.11 -5.06
C LEU A 210 -6.56 -18.38 -3.86
N HIS A 211 -6.32 -17.69 -2.75
CA HIS A 211 -7.16 -17.77 -1.55
C HIS A 211 -8.43 -16.93 -1.72
N LEU A 212 -9.45 -17.50 -2.37
CA LEU A 212 -10.71 -16.78 -2.69
C LEU A 212 -11.85 -17.03 -1.68
N ASP A 213 -11.72 -18.02 -0.80
CA ASP A 213 -12.73 -18.31 0.22
C ASP A 213 -12.42 -17.55 1.51
N TRP A 214 -13.24 -16.54 1.78
CA TRP A 214 -13.20 -15.69 2.98
C TRP A 214 -14.49 -15.80 3.80
N SER A 215 -15.37 -16.76 3.50
CA SER A 215 -16.70 -16.84 4.11
C SER A 215 -16.64 -16.98 5.63
N ASP A 216 -15.64 -17.69 6.15
CA ASP A 216 -15.37 -17.87 7.58
C ASP A 216 -14.67 -16.65 8.22
N GLU A 217 -14.23 -15.67 7.43
CA GLU A 217 -13.50 -14.48 7.89
C GLU A 217 -14.38 -13.20 7.92
N LEU A 218 -15.61 -13.26 7.39
CA LEU A 218 -16.54 -12.12 7.30
C LEU A 218 -16.98 -11.57 8.67
N ASP A 219 -16.99 -12.41 9.70
CA ASP A 219 -17.41 -12.06 11.07
C ASP A 219 -16.24 -11.67 11.99
N ASP A 220 -15.00 -11.62 11.47
CA ASP A 220 -13.86 -11.23 12.31
C ASP A 220 -13.64 -9.71 12.28
N PRO A 221 -13.84 -8.98 13.40
CA PRO A 221 -13.58 -7.54 13.50
C PRO A 221 -12.11 -7.15 13.24
N ARG A 222 -11.20 -8.13 13.07
CA ARG A 222 -9.83 -7.95 12.54
C ARG A 222 -9.73 -7.08 11.29
N ASP A 223 -10.73 -7.12 10.40
CA ASP A 223 -10.67 -6.45 9.09
C ASP A 223 -10.94 -4.93 9.15
N ASP A 224 -11.53 -4.42 10.24
CA ASP A 224 -11.94 -3.01 10.31
C ASP A 224 -10.93 -2.07 10.97
N ASP A 225 -10.05 -2.54 11.87
CA ASP A 225 -9.24 -1.64 12.72
C ASP A 225 -7.75 -1.96 12.90
N GLU A 226 -7.20 -3.09 12.43
CA GLU A 226 -5.75 -3.37 12.59
C GLU A 226 -5.04 -3.77 11.28
N GLU A 227 -5.07 -2.88 10.28
CA GLU A 227 -3.83 -2.69 9.53
C GLU A 227 -2.83 -2.05 10.51
N PRO A 228 -1.57 -2.55 10.62
CA PRO A 228 -0.56 -1.82 11.36
C PRO A 228 -0.58 -0.37 10.87
N PRO A 229 -0.40 0.63 11.75
CA PRO A 229 -0.48 2.04 11.38
C PRO A 229 0.27 2.22 10.07
N ILE A 230 -0.34 2.89 9.07
CA ILE A 230 0.23 3.25 7.75
C ILE A 230 1.73 3.23 7.88
N THR A 231 2.45 2.16 7.51
CA THR A 231 3.78 1.85 8.09
C THR A 231 4.56 3.14 8.27
N PRO A 232 4.55 3.75 9.48
CA PRO A 232 5.11 5.08 9.61
C PRO A 232 6.56 4.70 9.71
N GLY A 233 7.28 4.67 8.58
CA GLY A 233 8.57 3.98 8.43
C GLY A 233 9.29 3.92 9.77
N TYR A 234 9.43 2.70 10.31
CA TYR A 234 9.57 2.52 11.76
C TYR A 234 10.69 3.39 12.29
N THR A 235 10.32 4.28 13.21
CA THR A 235 11.21 5.14 13.97
C THR A 235 12.06 4.28 14.89
N SER A 236 13.39 4.37 14.78
CA SER A 236 14.27 3.99 15.89
C SER A 236 14.13 5.05 16.98
N HIS A 237 13.28 4.79 17.97
CA HIS A 237 13.30 5.50 19.25
C HIS A 237 13.56 4.49 20.34
N ASP A 238 14.83 4.12 20.49
CA ASP A 238 15.40 3.74 21.78
C ASP A 238 16.43 4.81 22.13
N ALA A 239 15.96 5.85 22.81
CA ALA A 239 16.80 6.68 23.66
C ALA A 239 16.22 6.57 25.08
N ASP A 240 16.50 5.42 25.69
CA ASP A 240 16.85 5.25 27.10
C ASP A 240 16.34 6.34 28.06
N GLU A 241 15.07 6.23 28.51
CA GLU A 241 14.61 6.86 29.74
C GLU A 241 14.66 5.81 30.86
N GLY A 242 15.84 5.61 31.45
CA GLY A 242 16.00 4.59 32.48
C GLY A 242 17.38 4.46 33.14
N ALA A 243 18.18 5.54 33.24
CA ALA A 243 19.43 5.51 34.00
C ALA A 243 19.53 6.70 34.97
N GLN A 244 18.79 6.61 36.08
CA GLN A 244 19.23 7.16 37.36
C GLN A 244 19.65 5.97 38.22
N ASP A 245 20.95 5.68 38.30
CA ASP A 245 21.67 5.86 39.56
C ASP A 245 23.19 5.67 39.39
N ASP A 246 23.91 6.49 40.15
CA ASP A 246 25.30 6.38 40.58
C ASP A 246 26.45 6.31 39.56
N SER A 247 27.06 7.48 39.37
CA SER A 247 28.47 7.64 38.95
C SER A 247 29.37 7.72 40.18
N PRO A 248 30.28 6.75 40.40
CA PRO A 248 31.44 6.94 41.25
C PRO A 248 32.73 6.92 40.41
N PHE A 249 33.53 7.98 40.58
CA PHE A 249 34.91 8.18 40.13
C PHE A 249 35.14 8.81 38.74
N ALA A 250 34.94 10.13 38.70
CA ALA A 250 35.88 11.02 38.02
C ALA A 250 36.94 11.50 39.05
N ALA A 251 38.17 11.00 38.93
CA ALA A 251 39.40 11.66 39.38
C ALA A 251 40.64 10.87 38.93
N ALA A 252 41.26 11.29 37.82
CA ALA A 252 42.71 11.42 37.61
C ALA A 252 42.99 12.01 36.23
#